data_AF-A0A7W0LQS8-F1
#
_entry.id   AF-A0A7W0LQS8-F1
#
_cell.length_a   1.000
_cell.length_b   1.000
_cell.length_c   1.000
_cell.angle_alpha   90.00
_cell.angle_beta   90.00
_cell.angle_gamma   90.00
#
_symmetry.space_group_name_H-M   'P 1'
#
loop_
_entity.id
_entity.type
_entity.pdbx_description
1 polymer ?
#
loop_
_entity_poly.entity_id
_entity_poly.type
_entity_poly.pdbx_seq_one_letter_code
_entity_poly.pdbx_strand_id
1 'polypeptide(L)' 'EKLLLCPCHQSTFDVLDGARPVFGPATRPLPQLPLAVDDEGYLVATGDFDEPVGGGFWDRGQ' A
#
# COMPACT_ATOMS: atom_id res chain seq x y z
N GLU A 1 14.17 11.82 0.43
CA GLU A 1 13.09 11.00 1.03
C GLU A 1 12.04 10.74 -0.04
N LYS A 2 11.58 9.50 -0.21
CA LYS A 2 10.49 9.18 -1.15
C LYS A 2 9.22 9.01 -0.32
N LEU A 3 8.45 10.09 -0.21
CA LEU A 3 7.20 10.11 0.54
C LEU A 3 6.03 10.20 -0.42
N LEU A 4 5.01 9.37 -0.19
CA LEU A 4 3.72 9.45 -0.89
C LEU A 4 2.74 10.22 -0.03
N LEU A 5 2.13 11.27 -0.58
CA LEU A 5 1.18 12.13 0.11
C LEU A 5 -0.26 11.88 -0.38
N CYS A 6 -1.17 11.61 0.55
CA CYS A 6 -2.61 11.66 0.29
C CYS A 6 -3.12 13.10 0.47
N PRO A 7 -3.60 13.78 -0.58
CA PRO A 7 -3.90 15.22 -0.51
C PRO A 7 -5.14 15.56 0.32
N CYS A 8 -6.04 14.61 0.58
CA CYS A 8 -7.30 14.87 1.28
C CYS A 8 -7.10 15.27 2.75
N HIS A 9 -6.20 14.57 3.44
CA HIS A 9 -5.95 14.78 4.88
C HIS A 9 -4.46 14.70 5.23
N GLN A 10 -3.60 14.81 4.21
CA GLN A 10 -2.16 14.89 4.35
C GLN A 10 -1.51 13.66 5.01
N SER A 11 -2.14 12.49 4.91
CA SER A 11 -1.46 11.25 5.29
C SER A 11 -0.23 11.04 4.41
N THR A 12 0.91 10.80 5.05
CA THR A 12 2.19 10.64 4.37
C THR A 12 2.74 9.25 4.64
N PHE A 13 3.20 8.57 3.60
CA PHE A 13 3.70 7.19 3.67
C PHE A 13 5.14 7.12 3.17
N ASP A 14 5.99 6.41 3.90
CA ASP A 14 7.35 6.08 3.46
C ASP A 14 7.30 4.88 2.51
N VAL A 15 7.41 5.12 1.20
CA VAL A 15 7.25 4.05 0.20
C VAL A 15 8.42 3.06 0.17
N LEU A 16 9.57 3.44 0.73
CA LEU A 16 10.74 2.54 0.82
C LEU A 16 10.67 1.64 2.05
N ASP A 17 9.84 2.00 3.03
CA ASP A 17 9.58 1.24 4.25
C ASP A 17 8.14 0.72 4.26
N GLY A 18 7.81 -0.08 3.24
CA GLY A 18 6.53 -0.78 3.14
C GLY A 18 5.29 0.13 3.09
N ALA A 19 5.43 1.38 2.64
CA ALA A 19 4.38 2.40 2.71
C ALA A 19 3.88 2.63 4.15
N ARG A 20 4.76 2.55 5.16
CA ARG A 20 4.42 2.86 6.55
C ARG A 20 3.96 4.32 6.67
N PRO A 21 2.83 4.60 7.33
CA PRO A 21 2.43 5.98 7.60
C PRO A 21 3.42 6.65 8.55
N VAL A 22 3.85 7.86 8.20
CA VAL A 22 4.77 8.70 8.99
C VAL A 22 4.12 10.01 9.45
N PHE A 23 2.97 10.38 8.87
CA PHE A 23 2.19 11.56 9.26
C PHE A 23 0.72 11.43 8.82
N GLY A 24 -0.14 12.26 9.41
CA GLY A 24 -1.57 12.35 9.10
C GLY A 24 -2.43 11.24 9.73
N PRO A 25 -3.73 11.16 9.39
CA PRO A 25 -4.69 10.30 10.08
C PRO A 25 -4.68 8.83 9.66
N ALA A 26 -3.89 8.42 8.65
CA ALA A 26 -3.83 7.02 8.25
C ALA A 26 -3.16 6.17 9.34
N THR A 27 -3.81 5.08 9.73
CA THR A 27 -3.37 4.24 10.86
C THR A 27 -2.67 2.95 10.44
N ARG A 28 -2.55 2.68 9.14
CA ARG A 28 -1.95 1.45 8.61
C ARG A 28 -1.14 1.68 7.33
N PRO A 29 -0.18 0.80 7.02
CA PRO A 29 0.50 0.79 5.72
C PRO A 29 -0.47 0.58 4.56
N LEU A 30 -0.03 0.93 3.35
CA LEU A 30 -0.74 0.56 2.14
C LEU A 30 -0.41 -0.90 1.78
N PRO A 31 -1.40 -1.74 1.45
CA PRO A 31 -1.14 -3.11 1.01
C PRO A 31 -0.26 -3.13 -0.24
N GLN A 32 0.67 -4.08 -0.31
CA GLN A 32 1.63 -4.19 -1.42
C GLN A 32 1.11 -5.21 -2.44
N LEU A 33 1.16 -4.87 -3.72
CA LEU A 33 0.83 -5.81 -4.81
C LEU A 33 2.10 -6.56 -5.21
N PRO A 34 2.15 -7.91 -5.14
CA PRO A 34 3.34 -8.65 -5.53
C PRO A 34 3.50 -8.67 -7.05
N LEU A 35 4.65 -8.18 -7.54
CA LEU A 35 4.94 -8.03 -8.97
C LEU A 35 6.10 -8.92 -9.41
N ALA A 36 6.06 -9.37 -10.66
CA ALA A 36 7.16 -9.99 -11.37
C ALA A 36 7.26 -9.46 -12.80
N VAL A 37 8.35 -9.79 -13.48
CA VAL A 37 8.51 -9.60 -14.93
C VAL A 37 8.25 -10.96 -15.59
N ASP A 38 7.36 -11.03 -16.56
CA ASP A 38 7.10 -12.26 -17.32
C ASP A 38 8.17 -12.54 -18.39
N ASP A 39 8.03 -13.65 -19.12
CA ASP A 39 8.98 -14.09 -20.13
C ASP A 39 9.04 -13.15 -21.35
N GLU A 40 7.98 -12.35 -21.56
CA GLU A 40 7.90 -11.34 -22.60
C GLU A 40 8.43 -9.96 -22.14
N GLY A 41 8.76 -9.80 -20.85
CA GLY A 41 9.32 -8.58 -20.29
C GLY A 41 8.30 -7.58 -19.73
N TYR A 42 7.03 -7.97 -19.56
CA TYR A 42 5.98 -7.13 -18.97
C TYR A 42 5.91 -7.29 -17.46
N LEU A 43 5.47 -6.23 -16.77
CA LEU A 43 5.15 -6.30 -15.35
C LEU A 43 3.79 -6.97 -15.15
N VAL A 44 3.77 -8.02 -14.35
CA VAL A 44 2.57 -8.79 -14.04
C VAL A 44 2.38 -8.91 -12.53
N ALA A 45 1.12 -8.92 -12.09
CA ALA A 45 0.78 -9.28 -10.71
C ALA A 45 0.88 -10.80 -10.54
N THR A 46 1.51 -11.24 -9.45
CA THR A 46 1.69 -12.67 -9.13
C THR A 46 0.68 -13.18 -8.10
N GLY A 47 -0.16 -12.29 -7.59
CA GLY A 47 -1.20 -12.57 -6.61
C GLY A 47 -1.98 -11.30 -6.28
N ASP A 48 -2.96 -11.46 -5.40
CA ASP A 48 -3.71 -10.35 -4.82
C ASP A 48 -2.91 -9.63 -3.72
N PHE A 49 -3.48 -8.54 -3.20
CA PHE A 49 -3.00 -7.89 -1.99
C PHE A 49 -3.07 -8.83 -0.78
N ASP A 50 -2.12 -8.68 0.14
CA ASP A 50 -2.03 -9.43 1.40
C ASP A 50 -3.07 -9.00 2.45
N GLU A 51 -3.66 -7.81 2.28
CA GLU A 51 -4.75 -7.30 3.10
C GLU A 51 -5.78 -6.49 2.28
N PRO A 52 -7.02 -6.33 2.77
CA PRO A 52 -8.04 -5.54 2.08
C PRO A 52 -7.61 -4.10 1.78
N VAL A 53 -7.88 -3.64 0.56
CA VAL A 53 -7.64 -2.25 0.13
C VAL A 53 -8.74 -1.33 0.68
N GLY A 54 -8.37 -0.10 1.08
CA GLY A 54 -9.33 0.97 1.44
C GLY A 54 -9.36 1.35 2.92
N GLY A 55 -10.46 1.93 3.39
CA GLY A 55 -10.64 2.24 4.81
C GLY A 55 -10.80 0.97 5.67
N GLY A 56 -10.48 1.04 6.95
CA GLY A 56 -10.75 -0.06 7.89
C GLY A 56 -12.25 -0.31 8.04
N PHE A 57 -12.64 -1.57 8.23
CA PHE A 57 -14.00 -2.02 8.51
C PHE A 57 -14.00 -3.03 9.66
N TRP A 58 -15.16 -3.26 10.26
CA TRP A 58 -15.31 -3.98 11.53
C TRP A 58 -14.78 -5.42 11.49
N ASP A 59 -14.91 -6.13 10.37
CA ASP A 59 -14.56 -7.55 10.24
C ASP A 59 -13.18 -7.80 9.60
N ARG A 60 -12.31 -6.79 9.53
CA ARG A 60 -10.99 -6.91 8.83
C ARG A 60 -10.05 -7.95 9.44
N GLY A 61 -10.17 -8.23 10.74
CA GLY A 61 -9.27 -9.13 11.47
C GLY A 61 -9.89 -10.45 11.92
N GLN A 62 -11.08 -10.77 11.40
CA GLN A 62 -11.66 -12.12 11.56
C GLN A 62 -11.07 -13.08 10.55
#